data_AF-A0A2V7QCA9-F1
#
_entry.id   AF-A0A2V7QCA9-F1
#
_cell.length_a   1.000
_cell.length_b   1.000
_cell.length_c   1.000
_cell.angle_alpha   90.00
_cell.angle_beta   90.00
_cell.angle_gamma   90.00
#
_symmetry.space_group_name_H-M   'P 1'
#
loop_
_entity.id
_entity.type
_entity.pdbx_description
1 polymer ?
#
loop_
_entity_poly.entity_id
_entity_poly.type
_entity_poly.pdbx_seq_one_letter_code
_entity_poly.pdbx_strand_id
1 'polypeptide(L)'
;MVGDRGVAGNQSQPKESLPVGLVTPGPVSTSGRARYLPPGSTVFMAMAYDTTLVADRHLLDRVARGEAEALRALYRRHGSSIYALAYGMLVDPGDAEEVVAETFTHVWRAAARFVVTTNQSVAACLKEIARSRARGLLLARDWPDRPSPPPRQGPHITMIEEVV
;
A
#
# COMPACT_ATOMS: atom_id res chain seq x y z
N MET A 1 26.51 16.76 -53.40
CA MET A 1 27.40 17.71 -52.69
C MET A 1 26.87 19.11 -52.97
N VAL A 2 26.67 19.90 -51.91
CA VAL A 2 26.40 21.37 -51.90
C VAL A 2 25.05 21.74 -52.52
N GLY A 3 24.06 22.33 -51.84
CA GLY A 3 24.06 23.25 -50.72
C GLY A 3 23.39 24.53 -51.21
N ASP A 4 22.17 24.84 -50.75
CA ASP A 4 21.60 26.17 -50.96
C ASP A 4 20.88 26.63 -49.68
N ARG A 5 21.59 27.50 -48.97
CA ARG A 5 21.10 28.39 -47.93
C ARG A 5 20.84 29.73 -48.62
N GLY A 6 19.68 30.33 -48.43
CA GLY A 6 19.55 31.77 -48.57
C GLY A 6 18.19 32.25 -49.06
N VAL A 7 17.31 32.58 -48.12
CA VAL A 7 16.29 33.61 -48.37
C VAL A 7 16.59 34.77 -47.43
N ALA A 8 17.12 35.83 -48.01
CA ALA A 8 17.17 37.18 -47.46
C ALA A 8 16.20 38.06 -48.26
N GLY A 9 15.57 39.01 -47.56
CA GLY A 9 14.66 40.01 -48.12
C GLY A 9 13.26 39.85 -47.51
N ASN A 10 12.60 40.84 -46.94
CA ASN A 10 12.72 42.27 -47.17
C ASN A 10 12.20 43.06 -45.96
N GLN A 11 13.01 44.03 -45.63
CA GLN A 11 12.80 45.31 -44.97
C GLN A 11 11.37 45.89 -45.10
N SER A 12 10.84 46.39 -43.98
CA SER A 12 10.13 47.68 -43.90
C SER A 12 9.91 48.01 -42.42
N GLN A 13 10.82 48.81 -41.88
CA GLN A 13 10.40 49.79 -40.88
C GLN A 13 9.68 50.93 -41.59
N PRO A 14 8.78 51.60 -40.87
CA PRO A 14 9.16 52.95 -40.48
C PRO A 14 9.10 53.11 -38.95
N LYS A 15 10.19 53.70 -38.43
CA LYS A 15 10.20 54.84 -37.49
C LYS A 15 8.80 55.41 -37.23
N GLU A 16 8.45 55.72 -35.97
CA GLU A 16 8.12 57.08 -35.47
C GLU A 16 7.86 56.99 -33.94
N SER A 17 8.78 57.60 -33.18
CA SER A 17 8.54 58.44 -32.00
C SER A 17 7.90 57.86 -30.73
N LEU A 18 8.74 57.71 -29.70
CA LEU A 18 8.38 57.73 -28.26
C LEU A 18 7.76 59.10 -27.88
N PRO A 19 6.96 59.21 -26.80
CA PRO A 19 7.54 59.26 -25.45
C PRO A 19 6.78 58.47 -24.37
N VAL A 20 7.59 57.82 -23.53
CA VAL A 20 7.54 57.86 -22.05
C VAL A 20 6.20 58.23 -21.41
N GLY A 21 5.63 57.28 -20.68
CA GLY A 21 4.69 57.58 -19.60
C GLY A 21 3.55 56.58 -19.47
N LEU A 22 3.81 55.43 -18.87
CA LEU A 22 3.24 55.12 -17.55
C LEU A 22 3.64 53.70 -17.18
N VAL A 23 4.33 53.62 -16.04
CA VAL A 23 4.46 52.39 -15.28
C VAL A 23 3.06 52.05 -14.75
N THR A 24 2.55 50.88 -15.11
CA THR A 24 1.67 50.11 -14.23
C THR A 24 1.97 48.63 -14.49
N PRO A 25 2.63 47.91 -13.58
CA PRO A 25 2.72 46.46 -13.69
C PRO A 25 1.34 45.85 -13.39
N GLY A 26 0.63 45.41 -14.42
CA GLY A 26 -0.44 44.43 -14.25
C GLY A 26 0.17 43.08 -13.85
N PRO A 27 -0.37 42.36 -12.85
CA PRO A 27 0.20 41.07 -12.46
C PRO A 27 0.02 40.07 -13.61
N VAL A 28 1.14 39.63 -14.17
CA VAL A 28 1.24 38.37 -14.90
C VAL A 28 0.89 37.24 -13.91
N SER A 29 -0.38 36.85 -13.90
CA SER A 29 -0.81 35.62 -13.24
C SER A 29 -0.45 34.46 -14.17
N THR A 30 0.81 34.06 -14.08
CA THR A 30 1.32 32.83 -14.66
C THR A 30 0.47 31.66 -14.20
N SER A 31 -0.20 31.05 -15.17
CA SER A 31 -0.65 29.66 -15.11
C SER A 31 0.41 28.79 -14.45
N GLY A 32 0.07 28.27 -13.27
CA GLY A 32 0.96 27.41 -12.51
C GLY A 32 0.46 27.13 -11.10
N ARG A 33 -0.83 27.35 -10.81
CA ARG A 33 -1.42 26.88 -9.57
C ARG A 33 -1.77 25.42 -9.75
N ALA A 34 -0.83 24.58 -9.31
CA ALA A 34 -1.10 23.26 -8.80
C ALA A 34 -2.52 23.24 -8.19
N ARG A 35 -3.38 22.39 -8.74
CA ARG A 35 -4.66 22.07 -8.13
C ARG A 35 -4.35 21.45 -6.77
N TYR A 36 -4.28 22.29 -5.75
CA TYR A 36 -4.32 21.88 -4.36
C TYR A 36 -5.71 21.27 -4.14
N LEU A 37 -5.73 19.94 -4.14
CA LEU A 37 -6.88 19.17 -3.71
C LEU A 37 -7.06 19.42 -2.19
N PRO A 38 -8.25 19.78 -1.70
CA PRO A 38 -8.45 20.02 -0.28
C PRO A 38 -8.30 18.73 0.55
N PRO A 39 -7.70 18.80 1.76
CA PRO A 39 -7.69 17.69 2.71
C PRO A 39 -9.09 17.52 3.28
N GLY A 40 -9.91 16.68 2.65
CA GLY A 40 -11.30 16.45 3.04
C GLY A 40 -12.19 15.83 1.97
N SER A 41 -11.71 15.67 0.74
CA SER A 41 -12.46 14.98 -0.32
C SER A 41 -12.48 13.46 -0.08
N THR A 42 -13.42 13.01 0.76
CA THR A 42 -13.73 11.57 0.95
C THR A 42 -14.10 10.88 -0.35
N VAL A 43 -14.58 11.60 -1.37
CA VAL A 43 -14.98 11.04 -2.66
C VAL A 43 -13.78 10.55 -3.49
N PHE A 44 -12.66 11.28 -3.49
CA PHE A 44 -11.45 10.86 -4.21
C PHE A 44 -10.78 9.67 -3.50
N MET A 45 -10.75 9.69 -2.17
CA MET A 45 -10.28 8.56 -1.37
C MET A 45 -11.20 7.35 -1.48
N ALA A 46 -12.53 7.52 -1.49
CA ALA A 46 -13.47 6.39 -1.60
C ALA A 46 -13.42 5.72 -2.98
N MET A 47 -13.32 6.47 -4.08
CA MET A 47 -13.22 5.89 -5.43
C MET A 47 -11.85 5.25 -5.69
N ALA A 48 -10.77 5.88 -5.23
CA ALA A 48 -9.43 5.29 -5.28
C ALA A 48 -9.33 4.06 -4.36
N TYR A 49 -9.99 4.09 -3.20
CA TYR A 49 -10.04 2.95 -2.29
C TYR A 49 -10.80 1.78 -2.90
N ASP A 50 -11.99 2.00 -3.47
CA ASP A 50 -12.80 0.93 -4.08
C ASP A 50 -12.04 0.20 -5.20
N THR A 51 -11.41 0.95 -6.11
CA THR A 51 -10.57 0.37 -7.17
C THR A 51 -9.35 -0.38 -6.61
N THR A 52 -8.73 0.13 -5.55
CA THR A 52 -7.65 -0.59 -4.85
C THR A 52 -8.14 -1.89 -4.21
N LEU A 53 -9.33 -1.91 -3.61
CA LEU A 53 -9.94 -3.11 -3.02
C LEU A 53 -10.22 -4.18 -4.06
N VAL A 54 -10.86 -3.79 -5.17
CA VAL A 54 -11.18 -4.71 -6.28
C VAL A 54 -9.90 -5.31 -6.86
N ALA A 55 -8.87 -4.48 -7.08
CA ALA A 55 -7.58 -4.95 -7.58
C ALA A 55 -6.87 -5.90 -6.60
N ASP A 56 -6.87 -5.60 -5.29
CA ASP A 56 -6.26 -6.48 -4.29
C ASP A 56 -7.00 -7.82 -4.17
N ARG A 57 -8.34 -7.80 -4.30
CA ARG A 57 -9.15 -9.02 -4.28
C ARG A 57 -8.86 -9.91 -5.49
N HIS A 58 -8.73 -9.33 -6.67
CA HIS A 58 -8.36 -10.07 -7.87
C HIS A 58 -6.95 -10.67 -7.76
N LEU A 59 -6.00 -9.97 -7.12
CA LEU A 59 -4.69 -10.53 -6.82
C LEU A 59 -4.78 -11.71 -5.85
N LEU A 60 -5.58 -11.63 -4.78
CA LEU A 60 -5.78 -12.75 -3.86
C LEU A 60 -6.41 -13.97 -4.55
N ASP A 61 -7.37 -13.77 -5.44
CA ASP A 61 -8.02 -14.86 -6.19
C ASP A 61 -7.02 -15.62 -7.10
N ARG A 62 -6.06 -14.90 -7.67
CA ARG A 62 -4.95 -15.49 -8.43
C ARG A 62 -3.92 -16.17 -7.52
N VAL A 63 -3.64 -15.61 -6.35
CA VAL A 63 -2.79 -16.26 -5.33
C VAL A 63 -3.41 -17.57 -4.86
N ALA A 64 -4.74 -17.62 -4.67
CA ALA A 64 -5.46 -18.83 -4.30
C ALA A 64 -5.36 -19.95 -5.35
N ARG A 65 -5.14 -19.58 -6.63
CA ARG A 65 -4.84 -20.50 -7.73
C ARG A 65 -3.37 -20.93 -7.79
N GLY A 66 -2.51 -20.41 -6.91
CA GLY A 66 -1.08 -20.71 -6.90
C GLY A 66 -0.24 -19.85 -7.85
N GLU A 67 -0.75 -18.71 -8.31
CA GLU A 67 0.02 -17.81 -9.17
C GLU A 67 1.01 -16.97 -8.35
N ALA A 68 2.30 -17.33 -8.40
CA ALA A 68 3.35 -16.62 -7.68
C ALA A 68 3.50 -15.13 -8.07
N GLU A 69 3.23 -14.80 -9.34
CA GLU A 69 3.26 -13.41 -9.83
C GLU A 69 2.21 -12.52 -9.15
N ALA A 70 1.04 -13.08 -8.80
CA ALA A 70 0.01 -12.34 -8.10
C ALA A 70 0.45 -12.03 -6.65
N LEU A 71 1.13 -12.98 -5.99
CA LEU A 71 1.70 -12.75 -4.66
C LEU A 71 2.78 -11.65 -4.73
N ARG A 72 3.63 -11.69 -5.75
CA ARG A 72 4.68 -10.68 -5.96
C ARG A 72 4.11 -9.29 -6.21
N ALA A 73 3.00 -9.19 -6.94
CA ALA A 73 2.28 -7.93 -7.14
C ALA A 73 1.67 -7.39 -5.83
N LEU A 74 1.11 -8.28 -5.01
CA LEU A 74 0.58 -7.92 -3.69
C LEU A 74 1.71 -7.46 -2.76
N TYR A 75 2.85 -8.14 -2.77
CA TYR A 75 4.05 -7.77 -2.02
C TYR A 75 4.57 -6.39 -2.43
N ARG A 76 4.71 -6.11 -3.73
CA ARG A 76 5.18 -4.81 -4.21
C ARG A 76 4.30 -3.65 -3.74
N ARG A 77 3.00 -3.90 -3.58
CA ARG A 77 2.02 -2.88 -3.21
C ARG A 77 1.88 -2.67 -1.70
N HIS A 78 1.92 -3.74 -0.91
CA HIS A 78 1.68 -3.67 0.54
C HIS A 78 2.94 -3.89 1.38
N GLY A 79 4.01 -4.45 0.82
CA GLY A 79 5.22 -4.84 1.53
C GLY A 79 5.86 -3.69 2.31
N SER A 80 6.01 -2.52 1.69
CA SER A 80 6.56 -1.33 2.37
C SER A 80 5.69 -0.85 3.53
N SER A 81 4.36 -0.91 3.38
CA SER A 81 3.42 -0.50 4.44
C SER A 81 3.43 -1.47 5.62
N ILE A 82 3.55 -2.77 5.34
CA ILE A 82 3.65 -3.80 6.39
C ILE A 82 5.01 -3.75 7.08
N TYR A 83 6.10 -3.54 6.33
CA TYR A 83 7.42 -3.35 6.90
C TYR A 83 7.46 -2.13 7.83
N ALA A 84 6.95 -0.98 7.39
CA ALA A 84 6.89 0.23 8.22
C ALA A 84 6.07 0.02 9.50
N LEU A 85 4.97 -0.74 9.42
CA LEU A 85 4.17 -1.09 10.59
C LEU A 85 4.95 -1.99 11.56
N ALA A 86 5.58 -3.05 11.06
CA ALA A 86 6.33 -3.99 11.88
C ALA A 86 7.55 -3.31 12.53
N TYR A 87 8.31 -2.54 11.74
CA TYR A 87 9.44 -1.76 12.24
C TYR A 87 9.02 -0.75 13.30
N GLY A 88 7.87 -0.09 13.15
CA GLY A 88 7.34 0.82 14.17
C GLY A 88 6.93 0.14 15.48
N MET A 89 6.69 -1.18 15.47
CA MET A 89 6.34 -1.96 16.67
C MET A 89 7.55 -2.62 17.33
N LEU A 90 8.49 -3.12 16.51
CA LEU A 90 9.59 -3.97 16.97
C LEU A 90 10.90 -3.19 17.12
N VAL A 91 11.08 -2.13 16.31
CA VAL A 91 12.30 -1.28 16.26
C VAL A 91 13.57 -2.08 15.92
N ASP A 92 13.41 -3.30 15.43
CA ASP A 92 14.47 -4.16 14.92
C ASP A 92 14.20 -4.47 13.45
N PRO A 93 15.18 -4.26 12.55
CA PRO A 93 14.99 -4.53 11.12
C PRO A 93 14.85 -6.02 10.79
N GLY A 94 15.53 -6.90 11.51
CA GLY A 94 15.46 -8.36 11.29
C GLY A 94 14.09 -8.91 11.64
N ASP A 95 13.58 -8.56 12.82
CA ASP A 95 12.24 -8.94 13.25
C ASP A 95 11.16 -8.36 12.32
N ALA A 96 11.36 -7.13 11.82
CA ALA A 96 10.44 -6.51 10.87
C ALA A 96 10.40 -7.25 9.52
N GLU A 97 11.56 -7.66 8.99
CA GLU A 97 11.65 -8.48 7.78
C GLU A 97 11.00 -9.86 7.98
N GLU A 98 11.21 -10.48 9.14
CA GLU A 98 10.60 -11.76 9.49
C GLU A 98 9.07 -11.66 9.53
N VAL A 99 8.51 -10.63 10.18
CA VAL A 99 7.06 -10.40 10.22
C VAL A 99 6.50 -10.22 8.82
N VAL A 100 7.19 -9.50 7.95
CA VAL A 100 6.79 -9.33 6.55
C VAL A 100 6.78 -10.69 5.85
N ALA A 101 7.88 -11.43 5.89
CA ALA A 101 8.00 -12.73 5.23
C ALA A 101 6.93 -13.72 5.73
N GLU A 102 6.69 -13.78 7.04
CA GLU A 102 5.70 -14.66 7.62
C GLU A 102 4.27 -14.23 7.29
N THR A 103 3.99 -12.92 7.23
CA THR A 103 2.68 -12.40 6.82
C THR A 103 2.35 -12.83 5.39
N PHE A 104 3.28 -12.66 4.44
CA PHE A 104 3.06 -13.07 3.04
C PHE A 104 3.03 -14.59 2.87
N THR A 105 3.80 -15.33 3.67
CA THR A 105 3.74 -16.81 3.71
C THR A 105 2.39 -17.30 4.23
N HIS A 106 1.86 -16.64 5.27
CA HIS A 106 0.54 -16.94 5.80
C HIS A 106 -0.54 -16.68 4.75
N VAL A 107 -0.46 -15.54 4.04
CA VAL A 107 -1.38 -15.21 2.95
C VAL A 107 -1.31 -16.25 1.84
N TRP A 108 -0.13 -16.69 1.42
CA TRP A 108 0.02 -17.76 0.42
C TRP A 108 -0.70 -19.05 0.84
N ARG A 109 -0.52 -19.49 2.10
CA ARG A 109 -1.16 -20.71 2.63
C ARG A 109 -2.66 -20.55 2.88
N ALA A 110 -3.09 -19.36 3.26
CA ALA A 110 -4.46 -19.06 3.64
C ALA A 110 -5.28 -18.45 2.49
N ALA A 111 -4.68 -18.17 1.32
CA ALA A 111 -5.34 -17.47 0.22
C ALA A 111 -6.65 -18.13 -0.21
N ALA A 112 -6.67 -19.47 -0.28
CA ALA A 112 -7.88 -20.24 -0.61
C ALA A 112 -8.99 -20.14 0.46
N ARG A 113 -8.64 -19.79 1.70
CA ARG A 113 -9.56 -19.63 2.84
C ARG A 113 -9.78 -18.17 3.22
N PHE A 114 -9.20 -17.25 2.48
CA PHE A 114 -9.25 -15.83 2.77
C PHE A 114 -10.65 -15.31 2.40
N VAL A 115 -11.60 -15.45 3.32
CA VAL A 115 -12.95 -14.90 3.18
C VAL A 115 -12.85 -13.40 3.41
N VAL A 116 -12.45 -12.67 2.38
CA VAL A 116 -12.58 -11.22 2.34
C VAL A 116 -14.08 -10.94 2.19
N THR A 117 -14.79 -10.74 3.30
CA THR A 117 -16.15 -10.18 3.27
C THR A 117 -16.12 -8.89 2.47
N THR A 118 -17.16 -8.61 1.69
CA THR A 118 -17.24 -7.50 0.72
C THR A 118 -16.76 -6.13 1.24
N ASN A 119 -16.77 -5.92 2.57
CA ASN A 119 -16.40 -4.65 3.20
C ASN A 119 -15.02 -4.62 3.89
N GLN A 120 -14.31 -5.73 4.02
CA GLN A 120 -12.97 -5.75 4.64
C GLN A 120 -11.90 -5.65 3.56
N SER A 121 -10.92 -4.76 3.74
CA SER A 121 -9.83 -4.61 2.77
C SER A 121 -8.73 -5.63 3.00
N VAL A 122 -8.11 -6.07 1.90
CA VAL A 122 -6.92 -6.93 1.94
C VAL A 122 -5.82 -6.24 2.75
N ALA A 123 -5.66 -4.93 2.59
CA ALA A 123 -4.74 -4.12 3.38
C ALA A 123 -5.04 -4.18 4.89
N ALA A 124 -6.30 -4.11 5.32
CA ALA A 124 -6.65 -4.23 6.73
C ALA A 124 -6.34 -5.62 7.27
N CYS A 125 -6.66 -6.68 6.51
CA CYS A 125 -6.35 -8.04 6.94
C CYS A 125 -4.83 -8.29 7.02
N LEU A 126 -4.05 -7.83 6.04
CA LEU A 126 -2.58 -7.90 6.08
C LEU A 126 -2.00 -7.19 7.31
N LYS A 127 -2.51 -6.00 7.63
CA LYS A 127 -2.09 -5.25 8.82
C LYS A 127 -2.43 -5.98 10.11
N GLU A 128 -3.59 -6.62 10.18
CA GLU A 128 -4.01 -7.38 11.36
C GLU A 128 -3.12 -8.62 11.57
N ILE A 129 -2.83 -9.36 10.48
CA ILE A 129 -1.90 -10.50 10.53
C ILE A 129 -0.52 -10.02 11.00
N ALA A 130 0.03 -8.96 10.38
CA ALA A 130 1.34 -8.43 10.74
C ALA A 130 1.39 -7.96 12.21
N ARG A 131 0.34 -7.28 12.69
CA ARG A 131 0.25 -6.83 14.09
C ARG A 131 0.18 -8.00 15.06
N SER A 132 -0.58 -9.05 14.73
CA SER A 132 -0.66 -10.27 15.53
C SER A 132 0.72 -10.94 15.64
N ARG A 133 1.47 -11.01 14.53
CA ARG A 133 2.84 -11.56 14.50
C ARG A 133 3.84 -10.73 15.28
N ALA A 134 3.87 -9.42 15.06
CA ALA A 134 4.73 -8.51 15.82
C ALA A 134 4.45 -8.61 17.33
N ARG A 135 3.18 -8.71 17.73
CA ARG A 135 2.83 -8.94 19.15
C ARG A 135 3.34 -10.29 19.65
N GLY A 136 3.26 -11.33 18.83
CA GLY A 136 3.83 -12.64 19.15
C GLY A 136 5.34 -12.57 19.45
N LEU A 137 6.10 -11.85 18.62
CA LEU A 137 7.54 -11.64 18.84
C LEU A 137 7.83 -10.81 20.09
N LEU A 138 7.08 -9.73 20.32
CA LEU A 138 7.20 -8.94 21.56
C LEU A 138 6.94 -9.81 22.80
N LEU A 139 5.88 -10.62 22.76
CA LEU A 139 5.56 -11.55 23.86
C LEU A 139 6.64 -12.62 24.05
N ALA A 140 7.25 -13.12 22.98
CA ALA A 140 8.36 -14.07 23.07
C ALA A 140 9.62 -13.43 23.66
N ARG A 141 9.87 -12.15 23.36
CA ARG A 141 10.98 -11.38 23.94
C ARG A 141 10.76 -11.10 25.44
N ASP A 142 9.54 -10.70 25.80
CA ASP A 142 9.19 -10.36 27.17
C ASP A 142 8.98 -11.63 28.04
N TRP A 143 8.67 -12.78 27.44
CA TRP A 143 8.40 -14.03 28.15
C TRP A 143 8.96 -15.27 27.39
N PRO A 144 10.24 -15.64 27.63
CA PRO A 144 10.85 -16.81 26.98
C PRO A 144 10.34 -18.16 27.51
N ASP A 145 9.90 -18.27 28.76
CA ASP A 145 9.48 -19.52 29.41
C ASP A 145 7.96 -19.71 29.46
N ARG A 146 7.23 -19.47 28.36
CA ARG A 146 5.77 -19.71 28.37
C ARG A 146 5.56 -21.22 28.28
N PRO A 147 5.00 -21.90 29.30
CA PRO A 147 4.64 -23.29 29.13
C PRO A 147 3.64 -23.37 27.97
N SER A 148 3.94 -24.24 26.99
CA SER A 148 3.04 -24.52 25.88
C SER A 148 1.64 -24.77 26.44
N PRO A 149 0.57 -24.20 25.85
CA PRO A 149 -0.78 -24.44 26.34
C PRO A 149 -0.97 -25.95 26.47
N PRO A 150 -1.55 -26.44 27.59
CA PRO A 150 -1.72 -27.88 27.79
C PRO A 150 -2.41 -28.44 26.55
N PRO A 151 -2.03 -29.65 26.08
CA PRO A 151 -2.70 -30.28 24.95
C PRO A 151 -4.19 -30.20 25.23
N ARG A 152 -4.96 -29.65 24.28
CA ARG A 152 -6.41 -29.53 24.41
C ARG A 152 -6.96 -30.93 24.62
N GLN A 153 -7.11 -31.33 25.87
CA GLN A 153 -7.91 -32.46 26.26
C GLN A 153 -9.32 -32.04 25.87
N GLY A 154 -9.79 -32.57 24.73
CA GLY A 154 -11.22 -32.58 24.44
C GLY A 154 -11.94 -33.16 25.66
N PRO A 155 -13.20 -32.76 25.92
CA PRO A 155 -13.90 -33.21 27.11
C PRO A 155 -13.73 -34.72 27.22
N HIS A 156 -13.09 -35.18 28.29
CA HIS A 156 -13.15 -36.57 28.69
C HIS A 156 -14.64 -36.80 28.93
N ILE A 157 -15.30 -37.37 27.92
CA ILE A 157 -16.56 -38.07 28.13
C ILE A 157 -16.12 -39.23 29.01
N THR A 158 -16.18 -39.02 30.32
CA THR A 158 -16.08 -40.12 31.27
C THR A 158 -17.26 -41.01 30.92
N MET A 159 -16.97 -42.02 30.09
CA MET A 159 -17.76 -43.22 29.97
C MET A 159 -17.93 -43.71 31.41
N ILE A 160 -19.11 -43.47 31.96
CA ILE A 160 -19.57 -44.14 33.16
C ILE A 160 -19.80 -45.58 32.67
N GLU A 161 -18.75 -46.38 32.67
CA GLU A 161 -18.91 -47.83 32.63
C GLU A 161 -19.56 -48.26 33.94
N GLU A 162 -20.65 -49.00 33.77
CA GLU A 162 -21.21 -50.02 34.65
C GLU A 162 -21.16 -49.83 36.18
N VAL A 163 -22.35 -49.66 36.76
CA VAL A 163 -22.71 -50.43 37.95
C VAL A 163 -23.88 -51.32 37.56
N VAL A 164 -23.56 -52.63 37.48
CA VAL A 164 -24.47 -53.78 37.53
C VAL A 164 -25.31 -53.78 38.81
#